data_AF-A0A345QEK8-F1
#
_entry.id   AF-A0A345QEK8-F1
#
_cell.length_a   1.000
_cell.length_b   1.000
_cell.length_c   1.000
_cell.angle_alpha   90.00
_cell.angle_beta   90.00
_cell.angle_gamma   90.00
#
_symmetry.space_group_name_H-M   'P 1'
#
loop_
_entity.id
_entity.type
_entity.pdbx_description
1 polymer ?
#
loop_
_entity_poly.entity_id
_entity_poly.type
_entity_poly.pdbx_seq_one_letter_code
_entity_poly.pdbx_strand_id
1 'polypeptide(L)'
;MTEADAVAALQDAFWRAAEHLLLHHTNPWELDEALTAWGYSMGPCEAQDLLGLDRVLARRPEPNGPILRRMVAEGRMGKIGGVGYYRYPGGGGAVIDPLIEDLIREEAWFAKVNRVEISDAALVSTMNAALRSALAENNADPSLLAKAVNPPQGWQV
;
A
#
# COMPACT_ATOMS: atom_id res chain seq x y z
N MET A 1 -14.73 19.97 0.73
CA MET A 1 -13.83 18.95 1.30
C MET A 1 -12.78 19.68 2.12
N THR A 2 -12.49 19.21 3.34
CA THR A 2 -11.42 19.80 4.17
C THR A 2 -10.05 19.31 3.72
N GLU A 3 -8.97 19.96 4.20
CA GLU A 3 -7.61 19.46 3.96
C GLU A 3 -7.42 18.03 4.51
N ALA A 4 -7.99 17.75 5.69
CA ALA A 4 -7.91 16.44 6.31
C ALA A 4 -8.62 15.36 5.47
N ASP A 5 -9.80 15.69 4.91
CA ASP A 5 -10.53 14.79 4.01
C ASP A 5 -9.73 14.53 2.72
N ALA A 6 -9.06 15.55 2.17
CA ALA A 6 -8.23 15.42 0.98
C ALA A 6 -7.01 14.52 1.23
N VAL A 7 -6.31 14.72 2.35
CA VAL A 7 -5.18 13.86 2.76
C VAL A 7 -5.64 12.43 2.96
N ALA A 8 -6.79 12.22 3.62
CA ALA A 8 -7.39 10.90 3.79
C ALA A 8 -7.70 10.26 2.44
N ALA A 9 -8.32 10.99 1.49
CA ALA A 9 -8.64 10.50 0.15
C ALA A 9 -7.38 10.10 -0.67
N LEU A 10 -6.31 10.88 -0.58
CA LEU A 10 -5.03 10.59 -1.25
C LEU A 10 -4.35 9.34 -0.68
N GLN A 11 -4.30 9.27 0.65
CA GLN A 11 -3.82 8.08 1.34
C GLN A 11 -4.75 6.89 1.05
N ASP A 12 -6.04 7.18 0.81
CA ASP A 12 -7.04 6.19 0.42
C ASP A 12 -6.83 5.63 -0.99
N ALA A 13 -6.40 6.45 -1.93
CA ALA A 13 -5.99 6.01 -3.25
C ALA A 13 -4.70 5.17 -3.18
N PHE A 14 -3.74 5.57 -2.35
CA PHE A 14 -2.45 4.90 -2.21
C PHE A 14 -2.59 3.44 -1.77
N TRP A 15 -3.30 3.14 -0.67
CA TRP A 15 -3.43 1.72 -0.27
C TRP A 15 -4.35 0.92 -1.19
N ARG A 16 -5.32 1.55 -1.88
CA ARG A 16 -6.15 0.85 -2.89
C ARG A 16 -5.29 0.43 -4.08
N ALA A 17 -4.43 1.32 -4.55
CA ALA A 17 -3.48 1.01 -5.62
C ALA A 17 -2.49 -0.08 -5.19
N ALA A 18 -1.99 -0.04 -3.95
CA ALA A 18 -1.12 -1.08 -3.42
C ALA A 18 -1.81 -2.46 -3.42
N GLU A 19 -3.01 -2.56 -2.86
CA GLU A 19 -3.77 -3.80 -2.84
C GLU A 19 -4.07 -4.33 -4.26
N HIS A 20 -4.44 -3.43 -5.18
CA HIS A 20 -4.60 -3.79 -6.59
C HIS A 20 -3.31 -4.35 -7.18
N LEU A 21 -2.18 -3.67 -6.99
CA LEU A 21 -0.89 -4.12 -7.49
C LEU A 21 -0.49 -5.48 -6.88
N LEU A 22 -0.71 -5.71 -5.58
CA LEU A 22 -0.42 -6.99 -4.94
C LEU A 22 -1.33 -8.13 -5.46
N LEU A 23 -2.59 -7.84 -5.79
CA LEU A 23 -3.48 -8.83 -6.40
C LEU A 23 -3.06 -9.22 -7.82
N HIS A 24 -2.58 -8.25 -8.60
CA HIS A 24 -2.25 -8.43 -10.03
C HIS A 24 -0.78 -8.77 -10.30
N HIS A 25 0.11 -8.42 -9.37
CA HIS A 25 1.55 -8.59 -9.44
C HIS A 25 2.09 -9.19 -8.14
N THR A 26 3.38 -9.06 -7.89
CA THR A 26 4.24 -9.77 -6.94
C THR A 26 3.94 -9.51 -5.44
N ASN A 27 4.91 -9.83 -4.60
CA ASN A 27 4.97 -9.68 -3.16
C ASN A 27 5.10 -8.21 -2.67
N PRO A 28 4.99 -7.98 -1.34
CA PRO A 28 5.11 -6.65 -0.74
C PRO A 28 6.48 -5.97 -0.92
N TRP A 29 7.57 -6.72 -0.91
CA TRP A 29 8.93 -6.15 -0.90
C TRP A 29 9.34 -5.60 -2.25
N GLU A 30 9.00 -6.24 -3.36
CA GLU A 30 9.28 -5.70 -4.70
C GLU A 30 8.45 -4.43 -4.97
N LEU A 31 7.20 -4.35 -4.49
CA LEU A 31 6.39 -3.13 -4.61
C LEU A 31 7.00 -1.97 -3.82
N ASP A 32 7.35 -2.22 -2.56
CA ASP A 32 7.97 -1.21 -1.70
C ASP A 32 9.36 -0.81 -2.23
N GLU A 33 10.17 -1.76 -2.70
CA GLU A 33 11.49 -1.53 -3.30
C GLU A 33 11.38 -0.68 -4.58
N ALA A 34 10.47 -1.00 -5.50
CA ALA A 34 10.26 -0.22 -6.72
C ALA A 34 9.88 1.24 -6.42
N LEU A 35 9.00 1.47 -5.44
CA LEU A 35 8.57 2.81 -5.07
C LEU A 35 9.67 3.58 -4.33
N THR A 36 10.41 2.93 -3.44
CA THR A 36 11.52 3.58 -2.72
C THR A 36 12.71 3.85 -3.63
N ALA A 37 13.06 2.94 -4.54
CA ALA A 37 14.09 3.16 -5.57
C ALA A 37 13.73 4.32 -6.51
N TRP A 38 12.44 4.53 -6.78
CA TRP A 38 11.97 5.68 -7.54
C TRP A 38 11.97 7.00 -6.74
N GLY A 39 11.90 6.93 -5.41
CA GLY A 39 12.12 8.07 -4.51
C GLY A 39 11.05 8.32 -3.45
N TYR A 40 10.06 7.42 -3.28
CA TYR A 40 9.20 7.46 -2.09
C TYR A 40 10.05 7.19 -0.84
N SER A 41 9.76 7.89 0.25
CA SER A 41 10.50 7.65 1.51
C SER A 41 10.20 6.29 2.15
N MET A 42 9.03 5.72 1.86
CA MET A 42 8.56 4.44 2.37
C MET A 42 7.52 3.86 1.39
N GLY A 43 7.58 2.55 1.17
CA GLY A 43 6.58 1.85 0.37
C GLY A 43 5.23 1.70 1.09
N PRO A 44 4.14 1.43 0.36
CA PRO A 44 2.80 1.31 0.90
C PRO A 44 2.64 0.18 1.92
N CYS A 45 3.39 -0.91 1.81
CA CYS A 45 3.22 -2.06 2.69
C CYS A 45 3.84 -1.76 4.07
N GLU A 46 5.09 -1.30 4.12
CA GLU A 46 5.72 -0.88 5.37
C GLU A 46 4.98 0.32 6.01
N ALA A 47 4.47 1.25 5.21
CA ALA A 47 3.69 2.38 5.73
C ALA A 47 2.40 1.93 6.42
N GLN A 48 1.70 0.94 5.88
CA GLN A 48 0.51 0.35 6.51
C GLN A 48 0.87 -0.39 7.81
N ASP A 49 1.97 -1.15 7.81
CA ASP A 49 2.46 -1.83 9.01
C ASP A 49 2.83 -0.86 10.13
N LEU A 50 3.37 0.32 9.80
CA LEU A 50 3.66 1.36 10.77
C LEU A 50 2.39 1.96 11.39
N LEU A 51 1.32 2.11 10.60
CA LEU A 51 0.04 2.67 11.07
C LEU A 51 -0.74 1.67 11.93
N GLY A 52 -0.68 0.39 11.59
CA GLY A 52 -1.49 -0.69 12.15
C GLY A 52 -2.58 -1.13 11.17
N LEU A 53 -2.53 -2.41 10.77
CA LEU A 53 -3.38 -2.94 9.70
C LEU A 53 -4.88 -2.95 10.05
N ASP A 54 -5.22 -3.13 11.32
CA ASP A 54 -6.59 -3.01 11.84
C ASP A 54 -7.16 -1.60 11.67
N ARG A 55 -6.33 -0.57 11.88
CA ARG A 55 -6.72 0.83 11.71
C ARG A 55 -6.86 1.20 10.24
N VAL A 56 -5.95 0.73 9.41
CA VAL A 56 -6.04 0.85 7.94
C VAL A 56 -7.34 0.21 7.47
N LEU A 57 -7.65 -0.99 7.97
CA LEU A 57 -8.88 -1.71 7.62
C LEU A 57 -10.13 -0.95 8.06
N ALA A 58 -10.17 -0.51 9.32
CA ALA A 58 -11.33 0.20 9.90
C ALA A 58 -11.65 1.52 9.20
N ARG A 59 -10.63 2.18 8.62
CA ARG A 59 -10.83 3.42 7.86
C ARG A 59 -11.56 3.21 6.54
N ARG A 60 -11.56 1.98 5.99
CA ARG A 60 -12.09 1.69 4.65
C ARG A 60 -12.94 0.41 4.60
N PRO A 61 -14.13 0.40 5.20
CA PRO A 61 -14.89 -0.84 5.32
C PRO A 61 -15.30 -1.51 3.99
N GLU A 62 -15.35 -0.81 2.84
CA GLU A 62 -15.89 -1.39 1.59
C GLU A 62 -15.21 -0.91 0.29
N PRO A 63 -14.86 -1.85 -0.61
CA PRO A 63 -14.16 -3.06 -0.26
C PRO A 63 -12.68 -2.71 -0.15
N ASN A 64 -12.15 -2.69 1.08
CA ASN A 64 -10.77 -3.11 1.25
C ASN A 64 -10.62 -4.45 0.54
N GLY A 65 -9.52 -4.60 -0.19
CA GLY A 65 -9.34 -5.81 -0.94
C GLY A 65 -9.22 -7.03 -0.01
N PRO A 66 -9.25 -8.22 -0.60
CA PRO A 66 -9.24 -9.47 0.14
C PRO A 66 -7.96 -9.68 0.97
N ILE A 67 -6.83 -9.08 0.58
CA ILE A 67 -5.52 -9.28 1.22
C ILE A 67 -5.55 -8.65 2.62
N LEU A 68 -5.83 -7.34 2.72
CA LEU A 68 -5.80 -6.65 4.02
C LEU A 68 -6.82 -7.24 5.00
N ARG A 69 -8.02 -7.59 4.51
CA ARG A 69 -9.07 -8.21 5.32
C ARG A 69 -8.60 -9.54 5.91
N ARG A 70 -7.99 -10.40 5.09
CA ARG A 70 -7.48 -11.69 5.55
C ARG A 70 -6.28 -11.53 6.48
N MET A 71 -5.35 -10.62 6.19
CA MET A 71 -4.21 -10.33 7.06
C MET A 71 -4.65 -9.98 8.49
N VAL A 72 -5.61 -9.06 8.63
CA VAL A 72 -6.13 -8.66 9.95
C VAL A 72 -6.85 -9.83 10.63
N ALA A 73 -7.63 -10.61 9.89
CA ALA A 73 -8.32 -11.80 10.41
C ALA A 73 -7.35 -12.89 10.91
N GLU A 74 -6.17 -13.02 10.30
CA GLU A 74 -5.09 -13.93 10.70
C GLU A 74 -4.18 -13.35 11.80
N GLY A 75 -4.49 -12.18 12.34
CA GLY A 75 -3.73 -11.59 13.46
C GLY A 75 -2.51 -10.76 13.05
N ARG A 76 -2.35 -10.43 11.76
CA ARG A 76 -1.30 -9.51 11.31
C ARG A 76 -1.72 -8.08 11.64
N MET A 77 -1.08 -7.49 12.64
CA MET A 77 -1.40 -6.14 13.17
C MET A 77 -0.41 -5.07 12.73
N GLY A 78 0.60 -5.42 11.94
CA GLY A 78 1.70 -4.54 11.57
C GLY A 78 2.81 -4.52 12.61
N LYS A 79 3.59 -3.44 12.63
CA LYS A 79 4.81 -3.31 13.43
C LYS A 79 4.56 -3.44 14.93
N ILE A 80 3.41 -2.97 15.43
CA ILE A 80 3.04 -3.08 16.85
C ILE A 80 2.78 -4.53 17.27
N GLY A 81 2.28 -5.37 16.36
CA GLY A 81 2.04 -6.79 16.60
C GLY A 81 3.23 -7.68 16.27
N GLY A 82 4.34 -7.11 15.79
CA GLY A 82 5.51 -7.88 15.35
C GLY A 82 5.37 -8.56 13.98
N VAL A 83 4.19 -8.50 13.36
CA VAL A 83 3.91 -9.12 12.07
C VAL A 83 2.79 -8.38 11.31
N GLY A 84 3.06 -8.08 10.05
CA GLY A 84 2.22 -7.33 9.11
C GLY A 84 2.42 -7.85 7.68
N TYR A 85 2.66 -6.95 6.73
CA TYR A 85 3.28 -7.30 5.45
C TYR A 85 4.72 -7.82 5.65
N TYR A 86 5.39 -7.36 6.70
CA TYR A 86 6.70 -7.85 7.12
C TYR A 86 6.67 -8.44 8.54
N ARG A 87 7.71 -9.19 8.89
CA ARG A 87 8.01 -9.56 10.28
C ARG A 87 8.92 -8.51 10.91
N TYR A 88 8.71 -8.29 12.20
CA TYR A 88 9.46 -7.32 13.00
C TYR A 88 9.98 -7.99 14.27
N PRO A 89 11.14 -8.67 14.23
CA PRO A 89 11.69 -9.46 15.35
C PRO A 89 12.21 -8.65 16.54
N GLY A 90 11.86 -7.36 16.64
CA GLY A 90 12.33 -6.42 17.66
C GLY A 90 13.65 -5.74 17.27
N GLY A 91 13.60 -4.43 17.02
CA GLY A 91 14.79 -3.57 16.87
C GLY A 91 15.61 -3.69 15.57
N GLY A 92 15.28 -4.59 14.65
CA GLY A 92 16.08 -4.89 13.44
C GLY A 92 15.51 -4.45 12.10
N GLY A 93 14.40 -3.70 12.08
CA GLY A 93 13.72 -3.30 10.84
C GLY A 93 12.76 -4.38 10.31
N ALA A 94 12.28 -4.17 9.07
CA ALA A 94 11.39 -5.08 8.37
C ALA A 94 12.13 -6.32 7.86
N VAL A 95 11.54 -7.50 8.04
CA VAL A 95 12.06 -8.77 7.53
C VAL A 95 11.01 -9.44 6.66
N ILE A 96 11.42 -9.95 5.50
CA ILE A 96 10.54 -10.67 4.57
C ILE A 96 9.83 -11.83 5.29
N ASP A 97 8.55 -11.97 5.00
CA ASP A 97 7.70 -13.06 5.43
C ASP A 97 7.11 -13.79 4.21
N PRO A 98 7.66 -14.95 3.81
CA PRO A 98 7.13 -15.69 2.66
C PRO A 98 5.64 -16.04 2.79
N LEU A 99 5.12 -16.17 4.02
CA LEU A 99 3.71 -16.50 4.25
C LEU A 99 2.75 -15.41 3.76
N ILE A 100 3.18 -14.13 3.71
CA ILE A 100 2.31 -13.09 3.16
C ILE A 100 2.20 -13.19 1.63
N GLU A 101 3.28 -13.63 0.96
CA GLU A 101 3.24 -13.85 -0.48
C GLU A 101 2.27 -14.98 -0.84
N ASP A 102 2.31 -16.08 -0.07
CA ASP A 102 1.37 -17.21 -0.23
C ASP A 102 -0.08 -16.74 -0.03
N LEU A 103 -0.36 -15.99 1.02
CA LEU A 103 -1.69 -15.40 1.27
C LEU A 103 -2.15 -14.55 0.08
N ILE A 104 -1.29 -13.67 -0.44
CA ILE A 104 -1.62 -12.81 -1.59
C ILE A 104 -1.88 -13.67 -2.85
N ARG A 105 -1.11 -14.74 -3.06
CA ARG A 105 -1.31 -15.70 -4.17
C ARG A 105 -2.66 -16.41 -4.05
N GLU A 106 -3.04 -16.81 -2.85
CA GLU A 106 -4.33 -17.44 -2.58
C GLU A 106 -5.50 -16.46 -2.80
N GLU A 107 -5.41 -15.23 -2.31
CA GLU A 107 -6.47 -14.24 -2.52
C GLU A 107 -6.64 -13.86 -3.99
N ALA A 108 -5.55 -13.73 -4.75
CA ALA A 108 -5.61 -13.53 -6.19
C ALA A 108 -6.28 -14.72 -6.90
N TRP A 109 -5.99 -15.95 -6.46
CA TRP A 109 -6.64 -17.15 -6.97
C TRP A 109 -8.16 -17.15 -6.69
N PHE A 110 -8.58 -16.88 -5.46
CA PHE A 110 -10.01 -16.80 -5.10
C PHE A 110 -10.74 -15.68 -5.84
N ALA A 111 -10.07 -14.54 -6.04
CA ALA A 111 -10.57 -13.42 -6.82
C ALA A 111 -10.54 -13.66 -8.34
N LYS A 112 -10.01 -14.80 -8.80
CA LYS A 112 -9.83 -15.15 -10.23
C LYS A 112 -9.00 -14.12 -11.00
N VAL A 113 -8.03 -13.51 -10.33
CA VAL A 113 -7.11 -12.54 -10.92
C VAL A 113 -5.96 -13.29 -11.59
N ASN A 114 -5.77 -13.03 -12.89
CA ASN A 114 -4.60 -13.54 -13.60
C ASN A 114 -3.39 -12.67 -13.27
N ARG A 115 -2.44 -13.23 -12.52
CA ARG A 115 -1.21 -12.54 -12.14
C ARG A 115 -0.18 -12.58 -13.25
N VAL A 116 0.47 -11.44 -13.49
CA VAL A 116 1.56 -11.30 -14.45
C VAL A 116 2.72 -10.54 -13.82
N GLU A 117 3.91 -10.75 -14.35
CA GLU A 117 5.06 -9.93 -13.99
C GLU A 117 4.83 -8.49 -14.49
N ILE A 118 5.10 -7.51 -13.63
CA ILE A 118 4.97 -6.08 -13.88
C ILE A 118 6.33 -5.48 -13.53
N SER A 119 6.93 -4.76 -14.46
CA SER A 119 8.20 -4.08 -14.20
C SER A 119 8.06 -3.00 -13.12
N ASP A 120 9.13 -2.69 -12.40
CA ASP A 120 9.21 -1.59 -11.42
C ASP A 120 8.64 -0.27 -11.96
N ALA A 121 9.00 0.10 -13.20
CA ALA A 121 8.50 1.31 -13.84
C ALA A 121 6.97 1.33 -13.98
N ALA A 122 6.35 0.17 -14.25
CA ALA A 122 4.91 0.04 -14.37
C ALA A 122 4.21 -0.01 -13.00
N LEU A 123 4.86 -0.54 -11.96
CA LEU A 123 4.38 -0.45 -10.58
C LEU A 123 4.31 1.01 -10.12
N VAL A 124 5.41 1.73 -10.29
CA VAL A 124 5.52 3.16 -9.99
C VAL A 124 4.50 3.97 -10.80
N SER A 125 4.42 3.72 -12.12
CA SER A 125 3.49 4.45 -12.99
C SER A 125 2.03 4.23 -12.57
N THR A 126 1.65 3.00 -12.21
CA THR A 126 0.29 2.67 -11.75
C THR A 126 -0.02 3.38 -10.43
N MET A 127 0.91 3.35 -9.47
CA MET A 127 0.75 4.03 -8.19
C MET A 127 0.58 5.54 -8.36
N ASN A 128 1.46 6.14 -9.16
CA ASN A 128 1.45 7.57 -9.46
C ASN A 128 0.18 8.00 -10.20
N ALA A 129 -0.32 7.18 -11.13
CA ALA A 129 -1.56 7.43 -11.82
C ALA A 129 -2.76 7.43 -10.85
N ALA A 130 -2.81 6.50 -9.90
CA ALA A 130 -3.87 6.46 -8.89
C ALA A 130 -3.90 7.73 -8.02
N LEU A 131 -2.72 8.24 -7.63
CA LEU A 131 -2.60 9.49 -6.87
C LEU A 131 -3.03 10.71 -7.69
N ARG A 132 -2.66 10.77 -8.98
CA ARG A 132 -3.12 11.84 -9.89
C ARG A 132 -4.63 11.84 -10.06
N SER A 133 -5.23 10.66 -10.26
CA SER A 133 -6.70 10.54 -10.34
C SER A 133 -7.35 11.01 -9.05
N ALA A 134 -6.82 10.62 -7.89
CA ALA A 134 -7.35 11.05 -6.60
C ALA A 134 -7.22 12.56 -6.37
N LEU A 135 -6.12 13.18 -6.78
CA LEU A 135 -5.97 14.65 -6.75
C LEU A 135 -7.06 15.32 -7.59
N ALA A 136 -7.27 14.85 -8.82
CA ALA A 136 -8.24 15.41 -9.74
C ALA A 136 -9.69 15.23 -9.26
N GLU A 137 -10.05 14.01 -8.85
CA GLU A 137 -11.39 13.66 -8.34
C GLU A 137 -11.79 14.49 -7.12
N ASN A 138 -10.81 14.82 -6.28
CA ASN A 138 -11.02 15.57 -5.05
C ASN A 138 -10.72 17.07 -5.21
N ASN A 139 -10.26 17.54 -6.39
CA ASN A 139 -9.79 18.90 -6.60
C ASN A 139 -8.80 19.36 -5.50
N ALA A 140 -7.86 18.46 -5.16
CA ALA A 140 -6.91 18.62 -4.06
C ALA A 140 -5.59 19.24 -4.55
N ASP A 141 -4.95 20.04 -3.70
CA ASP A 141 -3.64 20.61 -3.97
C ASP A 141 -2.55 19.51 -3.96
N PRO A 142 -1.71 19.39 -5.00
CA PRO A 142 -0.57 18.47 -5.05
C PRO A 142 0.34 18.44 -3.82
N SER A 143 0.51 19.57 -3.14
CA SER A 143 1.34 19.69 -1.94
C SER A 143 0.85 18.80 -0.78
N LEU A 144 -0.41 18.37 -0.81
CA LEU A 144 -0.99 17.48 0.20
C LEU A 144 -0.46 16.05 0.10
N LEU A 145 0.15 15.65 -1.03
CA LEU A 145 0.79 14.34 -1.15
C LEU A 145 1.90 14.14 -0.12
N ALA A 146 2.63 15.21 0.22
CA ALA A 146 3.66 15.17 1.26
C ALA A 146 3.10 14.77 2.64
N LYS A 147 1.84 15.10 2.92
CA LYS A 147 1.16 14.73 4.17
C LYS A 147 0.55 13.33 4.10
N ALA A 148 0.20 12.86 2.90
CA ALA A 148 -0.54 11.62 2.69
C ALA A 148 0.37 10.39 2.52
N VAL A 149 1.44 10.52 1.72
CA VAL A 149 2.19 9.36 1.19
C VAL A 149 3.70 9.57 1.14
N ASN A 150 4.22 10.73 1.54
CA ASN A 150 5.65 11.07 1.51
C ASN A 150 6.35 10.74 0.16
N PRO A 151 5.90 11.33 -0.96
CA PRO A 151 6.43 11.10 -2.29
C PRO A 151 7.86 11.69 -2.47
N PRO A 152 8.53 11.44 -3.61
CA PRO A 152 9.81 12.07 -3.90
C PRO A 152 9.75 13.60 -3.86
N GLN A 153 10.83 14.21 -3.40
CA GLN A 153 10.97 15.67 -3.39
C GLN A 153 10.93 16.22 -4.82
N GLY A 154 10.14 17.28 -5.03
CA GLY A 154 10.03 17.94 -6.34
C GLY A 154 9.25 17.17 -7.39
N TRP A 155 8.57 16.07 -7.03
CA TRP A 155 7.69 15.36 -7.95
C TRP A 155 6.55 16.27 -8.43
N GLN A 156 6.52 16.56 -9.74
CA GLN A 156 5.45 17.31 -10.38
C GLN A 156 4.38 16.34 -10.87
N VAL A 157 3.20 16.41 -10.25
CA VAL A 157 2.04 15.56 -10.55
C VAL A 157 1.18 16.10 -11.66
#